data_AF-A0A928V151-F1
#
_entry.id   AF-A0A928V151-F1
#
_cell.length_a   1.000
_cell.length_b   1.000
_cell.length_c   1.000
_cell.angle_alpha   90.00
_cell.angle_beta   90.00
_cell.angle_gamma   90.00
#
_symmetry.space_group_name_H-M   'P 1'
#
loop_
_entity.id
_entity.type
_entity.pdbx_description
1 polymer ?
#
loop_
_entity_poly.entity_id
_entity_poly.type
_entity_poly.pdbx_seq_one_letter_code
_entity_poly.pdbx_strand_id
1 'polypeptide(L)'
;MPANKRILIVEDSEMVSKILRHLMLHQPGFDAVFAYSLAEARAFCEAAETPFFAALVDLNLPDAPQGEIVDYVLGQKIPTIVLTGSYDEKRREQLFNKGIVDYVTKEGRYAYAKAVGMLERLVKNQSIRVLVVDDSDLARKHLANLLRRHLFPVEEASDAKEAIGILLANNDIRLLVTDYNMPGMDGFELVRNLRYQYEKNDLIMIGISGDSNEALSAKFIKHGANDFLRKPFHPEEFYCRITHNVESLEMMERIASTAQRDHLTGLFHRYHFFNVAREKHRIAREQQSPLTAVALDIDNFSEINRVYGNDCGDALLQSFAQLLEQFLGRFLLARADGDAFYALFPGVGRDKTIALISGIKQRMQQEPFIFDDKAIAFTFSVGVTDQLLQGVEAQMSRAVTLSEYALDAGGDMTVDDESEN
;
A
#
# COMPACT_ATOMS: atom_id res chain seq x y z
N MET A 1 -14.53 12.50 0.31
CA MET A 1 -13.44 12.68 -0.67
C MET A 1 -12.26 13.27 0.10
N PRO A 2 -11.05 12.70 0.07
CA PRO A 2 -9.89 13.41 0.60
C PRO A 2 -9.74 14.75 -0.14
N ALA A 3 -9.40 15.81 0.58
CA ALA A 3 -9.21 17.13 -0.03
C ALA A 3 -8.05 17.07 -1.05
N ASN A 4 -8.25 17.68 -2.22
CA ASN A 4 -7.21 17.76 -3.25
C ASN A 4 -5.96 18.43 -2.69
N LYS A 5 -4.78 17.89 -3.01
CA LYS A 5 -3.51 18.46 -2.57
C LYS A 5 -3.18 19.66 -3.46
N ARG A 6 -3.04 20.84 -2.86
CA ARG A 6 -2.73 22.07 -3.58
C ARG A 6 -1.27 22.09 -3.98
N ILE A 7 -0.98 22.25 -5.27
CA ILE A 7 0.37 22.29 -5.83
C ILE A 7 0.64 23.70 -6.35
N LEU A 8 1.73 24.33 -5.91
CA LEU A 8 2.18 25.60 -6.47
C LEU A 8 3.10 25.33 -7.65
N ILE A 9 2.79 25.85 -8.83
CA ILE A 9 3.65 25.76 -10.01
C ILE A 9 4.09 27.16 -10.39
N VAL A 10 5.39 27.43 -10.38
CA VAL A 10 5.96 28.74 -10.71
C VAL A 10 6.82 28.62 -11.97
N GLU A 11 6.32 29.12 -13.09
CA GLU A 11 6.94 28.98 -14.42
C GLU A 11 6.51 30.13 -15.33
N ASP A 12 7.46 30.96 -15.76
CA ASP A 12 7.21 32.14 -16.61
C ASP A 12 7.00 31.77 -18.09
N SER A 13 7.59 30.67 -18.56
CA SER A 13 7.43 30.23 -19.94
C SER A 13 6.01 29.75 -20.22
N GLU A 14 5.30 30.47 -21.10
CA GLU A 14 3.93 30.12 -21.52
C GLU A 14 3.86 28.69 -22.11
N MET A 15 4.88 28.29 -22.85
CA MET A 15 4.96 26.94 -23.43
C MET A 15 5.06 25.87 -22.34
N VAL A 16 5.96 26.04 -21.36
CA VAL A 16 6.17 25.07 -20.28
C VAL A 16 4.95 25.03 -19.36
N SER A 17 4.40 26.19 -19.02
CA SER A 17 3.16 26.30 -18.25
C SER A 17 1.99 25.56 -18.92
N LYS A 18 1.84 25.65 -20.25
CA LYS A 18 0.82 24.87 -20.99
C LYS A 18 1.04 23.36 -20.88
N ILE A 19 2.29 22.90 -20.98
CA ILE A 19 2.64 21.47 -20.84
C ILE A 19 2.31 20.98 -19.44
N LEU A 20 2.77 21.69 -18.41
CA LEU A 20 2.52 21.34 -17.01
C LEU A 20 1.02 21.35 -16.69
N ARG A 21 0.27 22.33 -17.19
CA ARG A 21 -1.20 22.37 -17.05
C ARG A 21 -1.85 21.15 -17.65
N HIS A 22 -1.43 20.74 -18.85
CA HIS A 22 -1.96 19.52 -19.48
C HIS A 22 -1.65 18.27 -18.66
N LEU A 23 -0.42 18.13 -18.14
CA LEU A 23 -0.05 17.00 -17.29
C LEU A 23 -0.83 16.98 -15.96
N MET A 24 -1.05 18.14 -15.34
CA MET A 24 -1.83 18.27 -14.10
C MET A 24 -3.31 17.90 -14.28
N LEU A 25 -3.91 18.12 -15.45
CA LEU A 25 -5.30 17.69 -15.73
C LEU A 25 -5.49 16.18 -15.63
N HIS A 26 -4.42 15.40 -15.86
CA HIS A 26 -4.43 13.94 -15.70
C HIS A 26 -4.19 13.49 -14.25
N GLN A 27 -4.12 14.43 -13.30
CA GLN A 27 -3.87 14.17 -11.88
C GLN A 27 -5.05 14.64 -11.02
N PRO A 28 -6.15 13.85 -10.92
CA PRO A 28 -7.37 14.29 -10.25
C PRO A 28 -7.22 14.58 -8.74
N GLY A 29 -6.12 14.09 -8.11
CA GLY A 29 -5.80 14.36 -6.71
C GLY A 29 -5.08 15.69 -6.45
N PHE A 30 -4.71 16.43 -7.50
CA PHE A 30 -4.01 17.70 -7.40
C PHE A 30 -4.87 18.89 -7.80
N ASP A 31 -4.73 19.97 -7.03
CA ASP A 31 -5.26 21.30 -7.38
C ASP A 31 -4.06 22.22 -7.67
N ALA A 32 -3.75 22.41 -8.95
CA ALA A 32 -2.56 23.13 -9.38
C ALA A 32 -2.82 24.63 -9.54
N VAL A 33 -2.11 25.44 -8.75
CA VAL A 33 -2.12 26.91 -8.82
C VAL A 33 -0.87 27.36 -9.57
N PHE A 34 -1.04 28.09 -10.66
CA PHE A 34 0.04 28.55 -11.51
C PHE A 34 0.37 30.00 -11.23
N ALA A 35 1.64 30.28 -10.94
CA ALA A 35 2.23 31.61 -10.87
C ALA A 35 3.28 31.77 -11.98
N TYR A 36 3.43 32.99 -12.47
CA TYR A 36 4.35 33.35 -13.57
C TYR A 36 5.51 34.23 -13.09
N SER A 37 5.55 34.56 -11.80
CA SER A 37 6.56 35.40 -11.15
C SER A 37 6.68 35.07 -9.67
N LEU A 38 7.78 35.49 -9.03
CA LEU A 38 7.94 35.41 -7.58
C LEU A 38 6.88 36.24 -6.85
N ALA A 39 6.58 37.45 -7.34
CA ALA A 39 5.56 38.32 -6.75
C ALA A 39 4.17 37.64 -6.69
N GLU A 40 3.77 36.98 -7.77
CA GLU A 40 2.51 36.26 -7.84
C GLU A 40 2.49 35.01 -6.94
N ALA A 41 3.60 34.24 -6.92
CA ALA A 41 3.74 33.09 -6.03
C ALA A 41 3.60 33.50 -4.55
N ARG A 42 4.16 34.64 -4.16
CA ARG A 42 4.01 35.22 -2.81
C ARG A 42 2.56 35.55 -2.49
N ALA A 43 1.88 36.25 -3.39
CA ALA A 43 0.48 36.61 -3.21
C ALA A 43 -0.41 35.36 -3.02
N PHE A 44 -0.16 34.29 -3.78
CA PHE A 44 -0.90 33.04 -3.60
C PHE A 44 -0.60 32.32 -2.29
N CYS A 45 0.65 32.30 -1.84
CA CYS A 45 1.00 31.73 -0.55
C CYS A 45 0.41 32.53 0.63
N GLU A 46 0.38 33.85 0.54
CA GLU A 46 -0.19 34.74 1.57
C GLU A 46 -1.72 34.66 1.63
N ALA A 47 -2.39 34.53 0.48
CA ALA A 47 -3.84 34.40 0.39
C ALA A 47 -4.36 32.97 0.66
N ALA A 48 -3.46 31.98 0.78
CA ALA A 48 -3.84 30.59 0.93
C ALA A 48 -4.35 30.28 2.35
N GLU A 49 -5.62 29.86 2.47
CA GLU A 49 -6.17 29.37 3.75
C GLU A 49 -5.53 28.06 4.23
N THR A 50 -5.08 27.24 3.27
CA THR A 50 -4.38 25.98 3.53
C THR A 50 -3.02 25.98 2.84
N PRO A 51 -1.95 25.50 3.50
CA PRO A 51 -0.61 25.52 2.92
C PRO A 51 -0.55 24.65 1.67
N PHE A 52 0.28 25.05 0.72
CA PHE A 52 0.59 24.23 -0.45
C PHE A 52 1.29 22.94 -0.01
N PHE A 53 0.87 21.83 -0.62
CA PHE A 53 1.41 20.51 -0.34
C PHE A 53 2.83 20.35 -0.86
N ALA A 54 3.11 20.86 -2.06
CA ALA A 54 4.41 20.87 -2.70
C ALA A 54 4.45 21.97 -3.77
N ALA A 55 5.66 22.28 -4.25
CA ALA A 55 5.88 23.27 -5.29
C ALA A 55 6.78 22.73 -6.41
N LEU A 56 6.47 23.12 -7.63
CA LEU A 56 7.33 22.96 -8.80
C LEU A 56 7.77 24.35 -9.26
N VAL A 57 9.07 24.64 -9.20
CA VAL A 57 9.57 26.01 -9.41
C VAL A 57 10.65 26.05 -10.48
N ASP A 58 10.54 26.98 -11.42
CA ASP A 58 11.66 27.35 -12.27
C ASP A 58 12.69 28.19 -11.50
N LEU A 59 13.97 27.97 -11.77
CA LEU A 59 15.06 28.73 -11.14
C LEU A 59 15.22 30.14 -11.69
N ASN A 60 14.80 30.38 -12.93
CA ASN A 60 15.11 31.61 -13.65
C ASN A 60 13.83 32.35 -14.01
N LEU A 61 13.27 33.07 -13.03
CA LEU A 61 12.09 33.90 -13.23
C LEU A 61 12.49 35.35 -13.56
N PRO A 62 11.65 36.11 -14.29
CA PRO A 62 11.95 37.50 -14.65
C PRO A 62 12.24 38.41 -13.45
N ASP A 63 11.57 38.18 -12.31
CA ASP A 63 11.70 38.94 -11.06
C ASP A 63 12.50 38.21 -9.97
N ALA A 64 13.01 37.00 -10.28
CA ALA A 64 13.85 36.18 -9.41
C ALA A 64 14.84 35.32 -10.24
N PRO A 65 15.85 35.95 -10.88
CA PRO A 65 16.74 35.27 -11.83
C PRO A 65 17.79 34.36 -11.17
N GLN A 66 17.99 34.47 -9.86
CA GLN A 66 19.02 33.71 -9.11
C GLN A 66 18.41 32.57 -8.28
N GLY A 67 17.14 32.25 -8.48
CA GLY A 67 16.44 31.20 -7.73
C GLY A 67 15.96 31.64 -6.35
N GLU A 68 15.72 32.94 -6.16
CA GLU A 68 15.15 33.51 -4.92
C GLU A 68 13.78 32.91 -4.57
N ILE A 69 13.06 32.41 -5.58
CA ILE A 69 11.82 31.66 -5.38
C ILE A 69 12.00 30.39 -4.56
N VAL A 70 13.13 29.68 -4.73
CA VAL A 70 13.42 28.47 -3.96
C VAL A 70 13.55 28.79 -2.49
N ASP A 71 14.26 29.87 -2.15
CA ASP A 71 14.44 30.31 -0.76
C ASP A 71 13.11 30.70 -0.12
N TYR A 72 12.24 31.40 -0.87
CA TYR A 72 10.91 31.76 -0.39
C TYR A 72 10.04 30.54 -0.10
N VAL A 73 9.93 29.61 -1.05
CA VAL A 73 9.05 28.44 -0.94
C VAL A 73 9.53 27.48 0.16
N LEU A 74 10.85 27.27 0.27
CA LEU A 74 11.42 26.51 1.37
C LEU A 74 11.21 27.20 2.73
N GLY A 75 11.26 28.53 2.78
CA GLY A 75 10.93 29.33 3.96
C GLY A 75 9.48 29.13 4.43
N GLN A 76 8.55 28.84 3.52
CA GLN A 76 7.17 28.45 3.81
C GLN A 76 7.03 26.96 4.19
N LYS A 77 8.14 26.22 4.29
CA LYS A 77 8.18 24.76 4.55
C LYS A 77 7.45 23.93 3.50
N ILE A 78 7.39 24.43 2.26
CA ILE A 78 6.78 23.71 1.15
C ILE A 78 7.86 22.84 0.47
N PRO A 79 7.65 21.51 0.38
CA PRO A 79 8.53 20.63 -0.38
C PRO A 79 8.68 21.11 -1.82
N THR A 80 9.91 21.40 -2.25
CA THR A 80 10.18 22.06 -3.53
C THR A 80 10.90 21.14 -4.49
N ILE A 81 10.35 20.99 -5.70
CA ILE A 81 11.00 20.38 -6.85
C ILE A 81 11.39 21.49 -7.81
N VAL A 82 12.63 21.46 -8.28
CA VAL A 82 13.21 22.56 -9.07
C VAL A 82 13.31 22.16 -10.54
N LEU A 83 12.84 23.01 -11.45
CA LEU A 83 13.10 22.92 -12.88
C LEU A 83 14.30 23.79 -13.25
N THR A 84 15.26 23.25 -13.99
CA THR A 84 16.47 23.98 -14.42
C THR A 84 16.75 23.79 -15.90
N GLY A 85 17.14 24.85 -16.59
CA GLY A 85 17.51 24.81 -18.01
C GLY A 85 18.91 24.28 -18.30
N SER A 86 19.79 24.19 -17.30
CA SER A 86 21.19 23.76 -17.47
C SER A 86 21.68 22.91 -16.30
N TYR A 87 22.59 21.99 -16.61
CA TYR A 87 23.29 21.17 -15.62
C TYR A 87 24.60 21.84 -15.18
N ASP A 88 24.70 22.22 -13.91
CA ASP A 88 25.93 22.71 -13.26
C ASP A 88 26.06 22.05 -11.88
N GLU A 89 27.17 21.36 -11.63
CA GLU A 89 27.45 20.65 -10.37
C GLU A 89 27.42 21.57 -9.16
N LYS A 90 27.93 22.80 -9.28
CA LYS A 90 27.95 23.75 -8.15
C LYS A 90 26.53 24.18 -7.77
N ARG A 91 25.71 24.47 -8.77
CA ARG A 91 24.31 24.87 -8.57
C ARG A 91 23.49 23.70 -7.99
N ARG A 92 23.75 22.48 -8.46
CA ARG A 92 23.15 21.24 -7.91
C ARG A 92 23.43 21.10 -6.40
N GLU A 93 24.69 21.17 -6.01
CA GLU A 93 25.07 21.05 -4.59
C GLU A 93 24.45 22.14 -3.73
N GLN A 94 24.43 23.38 -4.22
CA GLN A 94 23.78 24.50 -3.53
C GLN A 94 22.29 24.23 -3.29
N LEU A 95 21.56 23.73 -4.27
CA LEU A 95 20.13 23.43 -4.14
C LEU A 95 19.87 22.31 -3.13
N PHE A 96 20.63 21.22 -3.16
CA PHE A 96 20.48 20.14 -2.17
C PHE A 96 20.83 20.59 -0.75
N ASN A 97 21.81 21.48 -0.60
CA ASN A 97 22.16 22.09 0.68
C ASN A 97 21.04 23.01 1.21
N LYS A 98 20.28 23.67 0.33
CA LYS A 98 19.06 24.42 0.71
C LYS A 98 17.94 23.50 1.20
N GLY A 99 17.93 22.22 0.81
CA GLY A 99 16.95 21.25 1.27
C GLY A 99 15.78 21.03 0.33
N ILE A 100 15.97 21.23 -0.99
CA ILE A 100 14.98 20.83 -1.99
C ILE A 100 14.72 19.32 -1.95
N VAL A 101 13.60 18.89 -2.53
CA VAL A 101 13.27 17.49 -2.76
C VAL A 101 14.19 16.94 -3.85
N ASP A 102 14.08 17.49 -5.06
CA ASP A 102 14.89 17.09 -6.21
C ASP A 102 14.86 18.19 -7.27
N TYR A 103 15.73 18.09 -8.28
CA TYR A 103 15.73 18.94 -9.45
C TYR A 103 15.57 18.14 -10.74
N VAL A 104 15.06 18.80 -11.77
CA VAL A 104 14.81 18.22 -13.07
C VAL A 104 15.32 19.17 -14.15
N THR A 105 16.19 18.67 -15.02
CA THR A 105 16.65 19.42 -16.20
C THR A 105 15.53 19.52 -17.23
N LYS A 106 15.29 20.71 -17.79
CA LYS A 106 14.24 21.00 -18.79
C LYS A 106 14.56 20.41 -20.18
N GLU A 107 15.02 19.16 -20.23
CA GLU A 107 15.43 18.47 -21.45
C GLU A 107 14.31 17.56 -21.95
N GLY A 108 13.54 18.06 -22.92
CA GLY A 108 12.46 17.32 -23.58
C GLY A 108 11.19 17.15 -22.73
N ARG A 109 10.17 16.49 -23.32
CA ARG A 109 8.86 16.33 -22.67
C ARG A 109 8.88 15.38 -21.46
N TYR A 110 9.84 14.46 -21.44
CA TYR A 110 9.98 13.48 -20.35
C TYR A 110 10.37 14.14 -19.02
N ALA A 111 11.12 15.24 -19.06
CA ALA A 111 11.48 16.02 -17.88
C ALA A 111 10.24 16.47 -17.08
N TYR A 112 9.27 17.08 -17.76
CA TYR A 112 8.07 17.58 -17.09
C TYR A 112 7.21 16.43 -16.54
N ALA A 113 7.09 15.32 -17.27
CA ALA A 113 6.41 14.14 -16.77
C ALA A 113 7.09 13.56 -15.52
N LYS A 114 8.43 13.52 -15.49
CA LYS A 114 9.22 13.12 -14.30
C LYS A 114 8.92 14.03 -13.11
N ALA A 115 8.94 15.35 -13.31
CA ALA A 115 8.65 16.32 -12.26
C ALA A 115 7.24 16.16 -11.68
N VAL A 116 6.24 15.90 -12.53
CA VAL A 116 4.87 15.59 -12.08
C VAL A 116 4.82 14.25 -11.33
N GLY A 117 5.48 13.22 -11.83
CA GLY A 117 5.56 11.91 -11.16
C GLY A 117 6.21 11.98 -9.78
N MET A 118 7.17 12.88 -9.56
CA MET A 118 7.74 13.14 -8.24
C MET A 118 6.70 13.70 -7.25
N LEU A 119 5.76 14.54 -7.69
CA LEU A 119 4.67 15.02 -6.84
C LEU A 119 3.77 13.87 -6.37
N GLU A 120 3.42 12.95 -7.27
CA GLU A 120 2.70 11.73 -6.90
C GLU A 120 3.50 10.87 -5.92
N ARG A 121 4.81 10.74 -6.14
CA ARG A 121 5.71 10.00 -5.25
C ARG A 121 5.72 10.58 -3.84
N LEU A 122 5.76 11.90 -3.69
CA LEU A 122 5.63 12.58 -2.40
C LEU A 122 4.30 12.27 -1.69
N VAL A 123 3.19 12.13 -2.44
CA VAL A 123 1.91 11.69 -1.86
C VAL A 123 2.02 10.26 -1.33
N LYS A 124 2.50 9.33 -2.16
CA LYS A 124 2.60 7.91 -1.79
C LYS A 124 3.60 7.65 -0.67
N ASN A 125 4.65 8.45 -0.56
CA ASN A 125 5.65 8.29 0.51
C ASN A 125 5.08 8.51 1.91
N GLN A 126 4.02 9.33 2.06
CA GLN A 126 3.36 9.55 3.36
C GLN A 126 2.72 8.28 3.94
N SER A 127 2.46 7.25 3.13
CA SER A 127 1.92 5.97 3.59
C SER A 127 2.99 4.89 3.79
N ILE A 128 4.27 5.21 3.64
CA ILE A 128 5.38 4.25 3.76
C ILE A 128 6.22 4.63 4.96
N ARG A 129 5.97 4.01 6.11
CA ARG A 129 6.77 4.27 7.31
C ARG A 129 8.15 3.64 7.18
N VAL A 130 9.18 4.42 7.51
CA VAL A 130 10.58 4.06 7.40
C VAL A 130 11.24 4.04 8.77
N LEU A 131 12.07 3.04 9.04
CA LEU A 131 12.93 2.98 10.21
C LEU A 131 14.39 3.21 9.79
N VAL A 132 15.04 4.20 10.39
CA VAL A 132 16.46 4.48 10.21
C VAL A 132 17.23 4.02 11.44
N VAL A 133 18.24 3.19 11.24
CA VAL A 133 19.08 2.62 12.31
C VAL A 133 20.53 2.96 12.04
N ASP A 134 21.14 3.74 12.92
CA ASP A 134 22.56 4.14 12.83
C ASP A 134 22.98 4.57 14.24
N ASP A 135 24.15 4.14 14.72
CA ASP A 135 24.63 4.43 16.08
C ASP A 135 25.10 5.89 16.22
N SER A 136 25.53 6.50 15.12
CA SER A 136 25.90 7.91 15.05
C SER A 136 24.66 8.79 14.94
N ASP A 137 24.38 9.56 16.01
CA ASP A 137 23.26 10.52 16.03
C ASP A 137 23.28 11.50 14.84
N LEU A 138 24.47 11.94 14.43
CA LEU A 138 24.63 12.82 13.28
C LEU A 138 24.24 12.13 11.96
N ALA A 139 24.72 10.91 11.74
CA ALA A 139 24.44 10.17 10.51
C ALA A 139 22.97 9.72 10.45
N ARG A 140 22.42 9.25 11.57
CA ARG A 140 21.01 8.89 11.72
C ARG A 140 20.10 10.06 11.39
N LYS A 141 20.33 11.23 12.00
CA LYS A 141 19.57 12.45 11.72
C LYS A 141 19.72 12.92 10.28
N HIS A 142 20.91 12.78 9.70
CA HIS A 142 21.13 13.12 8.29
C HIS A 142 20.26 12.25 7.37
N LEU A 143 20.32 10.93 7.53
CA LEU A 143 19.50 9.98 6.76
C LEU A 143 18.00 10.19 6.96
N ALA A 144 17.58 10.37 8.21
CA ALA A 144 16.18 10.64 8.55
C ALA A 144 15.69 11.94 7.90
N ASN A 145 16.53 12.99 7.87
CA ASN A 145 16.18 14.25 7.21
C ASN A 145 16.08 14.10 5.69
N LEU A 146 16.93 13.30 5.03
CA LEU A 146 16.79 13.01 3.60
C LEU A 146 15.42 12.37 3.30
N LEU A 147 15.03 11.36 4.08
CA LEU A 147 13.74 10.68 3.92
C LEU A 147 12.54 11.61 4.23
N ARG A 148 12.62 12.40 5.31
CA ARG A 148 11.56 13.36 5.67
C ARG A 148 11.34 14.44 4.60
N ARG A 149 12.39 14.88 3.89
CA ARG A 149 12.24 15.81 2.73
C ARG A 149 11.35 15.21 1.64
N HIS A 150 11.40 13.89 1.46
CA HIS A 150 10.53 13.15 0.54
C HIS A 150 9.19 12.74 1.16
N LEU A 151 8.83 13.32 2.31
CA LEU A 151 7.58 13.11 3.05
C LEU A 151 7.33 11.68 3.54
N PHE A 152 8.39 10.89 3.72
CA PHE A 152 8.27 9.63 4.45
C PHE A 152 8.04 9.90 5.95
N PRO A 153 7.12 9.17 6.61
CA PRO A 153 7.11 9.05 8.07
C PRO A 153 8.34 8.26 8.52
N VAL A 154 9.17 8.84 9.40
CA VAL A 154 10.46 8.26 9.79
C VAL A 154 10.56 8.07 11.29
N GLU A 155 10.75 6.82 11.70
CA GLU A 155 11.21 6.40 13.03
C GLU A 155 12.73 6.26 13.04
N GLU A 156 13.34 6.48 14.20
CA GLU A 156 14.80 6.44 14.38
C GLU A 156 15.15 5.46 15.50
N ALA A 157 16.20 4.67 15.32
CA ALA A 157 16.78 3.82 16.35
C ALA A 157 18.30 3.97 16.39
N SER A 158 18.86 3.97 17.59
CA SER A 158 20.30 4.12 17.83
C SER A 158 21.06 2.79 17.80
N ASP A 159 20.36 1.67 17.90
CA ASP A 159 20.94 0.34 17.81
C ASP A 159 19.93 -0.70 17.29
N ALA A 160 20.43 -1.90 16.99
CA ALA A 160 19.63 -3.00 16.48
C ALA A 160 18.55 -3.50 17.46
N LYS A 161 18.77 -3.38 18.78
CA LYS A 161 17.83 -3.84 19.80
C LYS A 161 16.62 -2.91 19.86
N GLU A 162 16.86 -1.60 19.86
CA GLU A 162 15.84 -0.58 19.74
C GLU A 162 15.06 -0.75 18.44
N ALA A 163 15.76 -0.97 17.31
CA ALA A 163 15.14 -1.19 16.01
C ALA A 163 14.15 -2.37 16.02
N ILE A 164 14.54 -3.51 16.60
CA ILE A 164 13.66 -4.68 16.73
C ILE A 164 12.44 -4.34 17.60
N GLY A 165 12.62 -3.63 18.71
CA GLY A 165 11.51 -3.20 19.57
C GLY A 165 10.50 -2.32 18.85
N ILE A 166 10.98 -1.37 18.03
CA ILE A 166 10.13 -0.50 17.23
C ILE A 166 9.38 -1.29 16.15
N LEU A 167 10.05 -2.22 15.45
CA LEU A 167 9.43 -3.08 14.44
C LEU A 167 8.32 -3.96 15.03
N LEU A 168 8.53 -4.53 16.22
CA LEU A 168 7.52 -5.35 16.90
C LEU A 168 6.32 -4.53 17.38
N ALA A 169 6.52 -3.25 17.69
CA ALA A 169 5.44 -2.35 18.09
C ALA A 169 4.69 -1.74 16.89
N ASN A 170 5.30 -1.72 15.70
CA ASN A 170 4.78 -1.03 14.52
C ASN A 170 4.89 -1.92 13.28
N ASN A 171 3.84 -2.72 13.02
CA ASN A 171 3.77 -3.62 11.87
C ASN A 171 3.57 -2.90 10.52
N ASP A 172 3.41 -1.58 10.52
CA ASP A 172 3.25 -0.76 9.31
C ASP A 172 4.57 -0.17 8.78
N ILE A 173 5.70 -0.47 9.42
CA ILE A 173 7.03 -0.14 8.89
C ILE A 173 7.34 -1.04 7.70
N ARG A 174 7.59 -0.42 6.55
CA ARG A 174 7.80 -1.14 5.27
C ARG A 174 9.22 -1.01 4.72
N LEU A 175 10.02 -0.11 5.28
CA LEU A 175 11.39 0.13 4.87
C LEU A 175 12.29 0.31 6.09
N LEU A 176 13.38 -0.44 6.11
CA LEU A 176 14.48 -0.35 7.06
C LEU A 176 15.72 0.14 6.32
N VAL A 177 16.32 1.22 6.81
CA VAL A 177 17.63 1.72 6.38
C VAL A 177 18.58 1.57 7.56
N THR A 178 19.57 0.70 7.45
CA THR A 178 20.49 0.40 8.57
C THR A 178 21.94 0.68 8.21
N ASP A 179 22.69 1.30 9.10
CA ASP A 179 24.14 1.31 9.03
C ASP A 179 24.70 -0.10 9.27
N TYR A 180 25.83 -0.39 8.66
CA TYR A 180 26.56 -1.64 8.86
C TYR A 180 27.31 -1.66 10.19
N ASN A 181 28.05 -0.60 10.53
CA ASN A 181 28.97 -0.56 11.66
C ASN A 181 28.27 -0.11 12.94
N MET A 182 27.50 -0.99 13.56
CA MET A 182 26.86 -0.70 14.85
C MET A 182 27.45 -1.57 15.98
N PRO A 183 27.60 -1.03 17.20
CA PRO A 183 28.10 -1.80 18.33
C PRO A 183 27.11 -2.87 18.79
N GLY A 184 27.63 -4.02 19.23
CA GLY A 184 26.84 -5.14 19.70
C GLY A 184 26.34 -6.01 18.56
N MET A 185 25.25 -5.61 17.92
CA MET A 185 24.71 -6.29 16.73
C MET A 185 24.85 -5.36 15.53
N ASP A 186 25.64 -5.79 14.55
CA ASP A 186 25.90 -5.02 13.35
C ASP A 186 24.68 -5.03 12.39
N GLY A 187 24.67 -4.14 11.40
CA GLY A 187 23.54 -4.04 10.46
C GLY A 187 23.32 -5.31 9.64
N PHE A 188 24.37 -6.12 9.48
CA PHE A 188 24.31 -7.39 8.79
C PHE A 188 23.58 -8.46 9.63
N GLU A 189 23.93 -8.58 10.90
CA GLU A 189 23.27 -9.48 11.85
C GLU A 189 21.81 -9.08 12.04
N LEU A 190 21.51 -7.78 12.09
CA LEU A 190 20.14 -7.26 12.13
C LEU A 190 19.33 -7.74 10.93
N VAL A 191 19.82 -7.53 9.70
CA VAL A 191 19.15 -7.97 8.46
C VAL A 191 18.94 -9.48 8.48
N ARG A 192 19.96 -10.26 8.85
CA ARG A 192 19.87 -11.73 8.91
C ARG A 192 18.80 -12.18 9.90
N ASN A 193 18.74 -11.56 11.08
CA ASN A 193 17.79 -11.91 12.13
C ASN A 193 16.36 -11.57 11.71
N LEU A 194 16.13 -10.39 11.13
CA LEU A 194 14.80 -9.98 10.68
C LEU A 194 14.31 -10.81 9.49
N ARG A 195 15.20 -11.32 8.63
CA ARG A 195 14.83 -12.17 7.51
C ARG A 195 14.28 -13.54 7.88
N TYR A 196 14.40 -13.97 9.14
CA TYR A 196 13.68 -15.15 9.63
C TYR A 196 12.18 -14.89 9.86
N GLN A 197 11.77 -13.62 9.96
CA GLN A 197 10.39 -13.22 10.27
C GLN A 197 9.72 -12.43 9.14
N TYR A 198 10.50 -11.68 8.36
CA TYR A 198 10.01 -10.80 7.31
C TYR A 198 10.53 -11.21 5.94
N GLU A 199 9.62 -11.46 5.01
CA GLU A 199 9.97 -11.66 3.61
C GLU A 199 10.47 -10.35 2.98
N LYS A 200 11.12 -10.46 1.81
CA LYS A 200 11.62 -9.30 1.06
C LYS A 200 10.54 -8.29 0.69
N ASN A 201 9.30 -8.75 0.60
CA ASN A 201 8.15 -7.94 0.23
C ASN A 201 7.42 -7.36 1.46
N ASP A 202 7.64 -7.91 2.66
CA ASP A 202 7.03 -7.40 3.89
C ASP A 202 7.82 -6.18 4.41
N LEU A 203 9.15 -6.29 4.39
CA LEU A 203 10.06 -5.26 4.88
C LEU A 203 11.25 -5.13 3.93
N ILE A 204 11.34 -3.99 3.23
CA ILE A 204 12.51 -3.63 2.43
C ILE A 204 13.65 -3.30 3.39
N MET A 205 14.81 -3.93 3.22
CA MET A 205 15.99 -3.64 4.03
C MET A 205 17.12 -3.15 3.13
N ILE A 206 17.61 -1.94 3.40
CA ILE A 206 18.73 -1.33 2.70
C ILE A 206 19.86 -1.10 3.69
N GLY A 207 21.00 -1.74 3.42
CA GLY A 207 22.23 -1.55 4.20
C GLY A 207 23.01 -0.33 3.71
N ILE A 208 23.57 0.44 4.63
CA ILE A 208 24.49 1.54 4.32
C ILE A 208 25.84 1.25 4.99
N SER A 209 26.95 1.39 4.26
CA SER A 209 28.28 1.19 4.85
C SER A 209 29.33 2.15 4.29
N GLY A 210 30.21 2.65 5.14
CA GLY A 210 31.40 3.41 4.75
C GLY A 210 32.66 2.58 4.52
N ASP A 211 32.58 1.25 4.70
CA ASP A 211 33.73 0.37 4.48
C ASP A 211 34.02 0.23 2.97
N SER A 212 35.31 0.26 2.62
CA SER A 212 35.79 0.14 1.24
C SER A 212 35.76 -1.27 0.67
N ASN A 213 35.45 -2.29 1.48
CA ASN A 213 35.46 -3.67 1.06
C ASN A 213 34.25 -4.02 0.17
N GLU A 214 34.50 -4.22 -1.14
CA GLU A 214 33.48 -4.62 -2.12
C GLU A 214 32.69 -5.88 -1.71
N ALA A 215 33.32 -6.79 -0.94
CA ALA A 215 32.67 -8.01 -0.48
C ALA A 215 31.47 -7.76 0.46
N LEU A 216 31.37 -6.57 1.07
CA LEU A 216 30.27 -6.25 1.98
C LEU A 216 28.94 -6.07 1.25
N SER A 217 28.94 -5.44 0.07
CA SER A 217 27.74 -5.32 -0.77
C SER A 217 27.16 -6.70 -1.10
N ALA A 218 28.02 -7.63 -1.52
CA ALA A 218 27.65 -9.01 -1.82
C ALA A 218 27.14 -9.75 -0.58
N LYS A 219 27.71 -9.49 0.61
CA LYS A 219 27.22 -10.08 1.87
C LYS A 219 25.81 -9.59 2.20
N PHE A 220 25.53 -8.29 2.16
CA PHE A 220 24.17 -7.78 2.46
C PHE A 220 23.11 -8.44 1.57
N ILE A 221 23.34 -8.45 0.26
CA ILE A 221 22.39 -9.01 -0.70
C ILE A 221 22.21 -10.53 -0.51
N LYS A 222 23.29 -11.28 -0.31
CA LYS A 222 23.23 -12.74 -0.09
C LYS A 222 22.47 -13.12 1.18
N HIS A 223 22.46 -12.24 2.18
CA HIS A 223 21.80 -12.48 3.45
C HIS A 223 20.40 -11.85 3.54
N GLY A 224 19.87 -11.38 2.41
CA GLY A 224 18.46 -11.04 2.27
C GLY A 224 18.17 -9.54 2.20
N ALA A 225 19.17 -8.66 2.28
CA ALA A 225 18.94 -7.24 1.99
C ALA A 225 18.37 -7.05 0.58
N ASN A 226 17.51 -6.06 0.41
CA ASN A 226 16.95 -5.70 -0.89
C ASN A 226 17.97 -4.90 -1.70
N ASP A 227 18.71 -4.02 -1.03
CA ASP A 227 19.72 -3.19 -1.67
C ASP A 227 20.82 -2.76 -0.68
N PHE A 228 21.84 -2.09 -1.19
CA PHE A 228 22.97 -1.58 -0.42
C PHE A 228 23.46 -0.25 -0.99
N LEU A 229 23.91 0.65 -0.11
CA LEU A 229 24.50 1.94 -0.48
C LEU A 229 25.83 2.19 0.24
N ARG A 230 26.83 2.70 -0.49
CA ARG A 230 28.17 2.95 0.04
C ARG A 230 28.33 4.42 0.45
N LYS A 231 28.91 4.70 1.62
CA LYS A 231 29.33 6.05 2.04
C LYS A 231 30.73 6.37 1.47
N PRO A 232 31.00 7.62 1.05
CA PRO A 232 30.04 8.71 0.86
C PRO A 232 29.18 8.49 -0.39
N PHE A 233 27.91 8.90 -0.33
CA PHE A 233 26.97 8.84 -1.46
C PHE A 233 26.39 10.23 -1.75
N HIS A 234 25.92 10.41 -2.98
CA HIS A 234 25.12 11.59 -3.33
C HIS A 234 23.66 11.37 -2.89
N PRO A 235 22.95 12.41 -2.41
CA PRO A 235 21.53 12.31 -2.05
C PRO A 235 20.66 11.74 -3.18
N GLU A 236 20.96 12.08 -4.43
CA GLU A 236 20.26 11.55 -5.61
C GLU A 236 20.38 10.03 -5.72
N GLU A 237 21.57 9.47 -5.47
CA GLU A 237 21.77 8.02 -5.49
C GLU A 237 20.95 7.37 -4.37
N PHE A 238 20.98 7.94 -3.16
CA PHE A 238 20.18 7.48 -2.04
C PHE A 238 18.69 7.44 -2.40
N TYR A 239 18.13 8.53 -2.95
CA TYR A 239 16.72 8.57 -3.33
C TYR A 239 16.37 7.62 -4.48
N CYS A 240 17.28 7.45 -5.45
CA CYS A 240 17.10 6.50 -6.54
C CYS A 240 16.99 5.07 -6.00
N ARG A 241 17.88 4.67 -5.08
CA ARG A 241 17.85 3.35 -4.43
C ARG A 241 16.56 3.13 -3.65
N ILE A 242 16.18 4.11 -2.83
CA ILE A 242 14.95 4.04 -2.01
C ILE A 242 13.72 3.93 -2.92
N THR A 243 13.60 4.82 -3.90
CA THR A 243 12.45 4.87 -4.83
C THR A 243 12.34 3.59 -5.64
N HIS A 244 13.45 3.08 -6.17
CA HIS A 244 13.46 1.85 -6.96
C HIS A 244 12.95 0.64 -6.16
N ASN A 245 13.38 0.49 -4.90
CA ASN A 245 12.93 -0.62 -4.06
C ASN A 245 11.47 -0.48 -3.65
N VAL A 246 11.03 0.75 -3.32
CA VAL A 246 9.63 1.05 -3.00
C VAL A 246 8.72 0.79 -4.20
N GLU A 247 9.08 1.26 -5.39
CA GLU A 247 8.31 1.04 -6.61
C GLU A 247 8.27 -0.43 -7.01
N SER A 248 9.38 -1.15 -6.82
CA SER A 248 9.43 -2.60 -7.06
C SER A 248 8.46 -3.34 -6.14
N LEU A 249 8.40 -2.96 -4.87
CA LEU A 249 7.44 -3.52 -3.93
C LEU A 249 6.00 -3.18 -4.32
N GLU A 250 5.69 -1.91 -4.62
CA GLU A 250 4.37 -1.50 -5.10
C GLU A 250 3.96 -2.26 -6.38
N MET A 251 4.91 -2.51 -7.29
CA MET A 251 4.67 -3.29 -8.50
C MET A 251 4.40 -4.76 -8.19
N MET A 252 5.17 -5.37 -7.29
CA MET A 252 4.92 -6.73 -6.82
C MET A 252 3.56 -6.85 -6.14
N GLU A 253 3.17 -5.86 -5.33
CA GLU A 253 1.84 -5.80 -4.73
C GLU A 253 0.75 -5.63 -5.78
N ARG A 254 0.98 -4.83 -6.83
CA ARG A 254 0.06 -4.68 -7.96
C ARG A 254 -0.10 -5.98 -8.74
N ILE A 255 1.00 -6.67 -9.05
CA ILE A 255 1.00 -7.97 -9.70
C ILE A 255 0.27 -8.98 -8.81
N ALA A 256 0.62 -9.05 -7.53
CA ALA A 256 -0.09 -9.87 -6.56
C ALA A 256 -1.57 -9.50 -6.56
N SER A 257 -1.95 -8.22 -6.58
CA SER A 257 -3.35 -7.77 -6.61
C SER A 257 -4.11 -8.07 -7.89
N THR A 258 -3.42 -8.15 -9.02
CA THR A 258 -4.01 -8.60 -10.28
C THR A 258 -4.15 -10.13 -10.27
N ALA A 259 -3.24 -10.82 -9.59
CA ALA A 259 -3.34 -12.22 -9.21
C ALA A 259 -4.20 -12.48 -7.95
N GLN A 260 -4.84 -11.46 -7.37
CA GLN A 260 -5.68 -11.58 -6.17
C GLN A 260 -7.15 -11.82 -6.52
N ARG A 261 -7.52 -11.81 -7.80
CA ARG A 261 -8.86 -12.26 -8.22
C ARG A 261 -8.77 -13.68 -8.76
N ASP A 262 -9.66 -14.52 -8.24
CA ASP A 262 -9.86 -15.87 -8.74
C ASP A 262 -10.27 -15.83 -10.20
N HIS A 263 -9.47 -16.46 -11.06
CA HIS A 263 -9.66 -16.38 -12.51
C HIS A 263 -11.04 -16.92 -12.93
N LEU A 264 -11.54 -17.93 -12.23
CA LEU A 264 -12.82 -18.55 -12.54
C LEU A 264 -13.99 -17.66 -12.10
N THR A 265 -14.03 -17.26 -10.83
CA THR A 265 -15.19 -16.58 -10.22
C THR A 265 -15.14 -15.06 -10.25
N GLY A 266 -13.95 -14.48 -10.46
CA GLY A 266 -13.71 -13.05 -10.38
C GLY A 266 -13.68 -12.49 -8.95
N LEU A 267 -14.02 -13.27 -7.92
CA LEU A 267 -13.93 -12.87 -6.50
C LEU A 267 -12.48 -12.75 -6.06
N PHE A 268 -12.24 -12.13 -4.89
CA PHE A 268 -10.90 -12.12 -4.32
C PHE A 268 -10.44 -13.54 -3.92
N HIS A 269 -9.15 -13.81 -3.97
CA HIS A 269 -8.55 -15.01 -3.40
C HIS A 269 -8.43 -14.90 -1.87
N ARG A 270 -8.35 -16.05 -1.21
CA ARG A 270 -8.08 -16.21 0.22
C ARG A 270 -6.97 -15.31 0.76
N TYR A 271 -5.87 -15.14 0.02
CA TYR A 271 -4.75 -14.30 0.48
C TYR A 271 -5.13 -12.81 0.61
N HIS A 272 -5.83 -12.25 -0.38
CA HIS A 272 -6.32 -10.87 -0.31
C HIS A 272 -7.31 -10.68 0.84
N PHE A 273 -8.20 -11.66 1.02
CA PHE A 273 -9.17 -11.65 2.10
C PHE A 273 -8.49 -11.44 3.45
N PHE A 274 -7.49 -12.26 3.80
CA PHE A 274 -6.81 -12.14 5.09
C PHE A 274 -6.05 -10.81 5.25
N ASN A 275 -5.44 -10.30 4.18
CA ASN A 275 -4.75 -9.01 4.22
C ASN A 275 -5.69 -7.85 4.57
N VAL A 276 -6.88 -7.79 3.96
CA VAL A 276 -7.87 -6.74 4.25
C VAL A 276 -8.63 -7.00 5.56
N ALA A 277 -8.87 -8.27 5.88
CA ALA A 277 -9.61 -8.70 7.05
C ALA A 277 -8.88 -8.34 8.35
N ARG A 278 -7.54 -8.42 8.37
CA ARG A 278 -6.72 -8.05 9.54
C ARG A 278 -6.97 -6.62 10.01
N GLU A 279 -6.99 -5.67 9.07
CA GLU A 279 -7.24 -4.26 9.40
C GLU A 279 -8.67 -4.03 9.88
N LYS A 280 -9.66 -4.65 9.22
CA LYS A 280 -11.07 -4.60 9.67
C LYS A 280 -11.25 -5.18 11.08
N HIS A 281 -10.55 -6.26 11.39
CA HIS A 281 -10.55 -6.88 12.71
C HIS A 281 -9.92 -5.99 13.78
N ARG A 282 -8.79 -5.35 13.48
CA ARG A 282 -8.15 -4.38 14.37
C ARG A 282 -9.11 -3.23 14.71
N ILE A 283 -9.71 -2.61 13.70
CA ILE A 283 -10.69 -1.52 13.86
C ILE A 283 -11.87 -1.97 14.72
N ALA A 284 -12.42 -3.16 14.45
CA ALA A 284 -13.56 -3.68 15.18
C ALA A 284 -13.25 -3.90 16.69
N ARG A 285 -12.06 -4.41 17.01
CA ARG A 285 -11.61 -4.54 18.40
C ARG A 285 -11.44 -3.19 19.09
N GLU A 286 -10.81 -2.23 18.43
CA GLU A 286 -10.55 -0.90 19.00
C GLU A 286 -11.85 -0.12 19.26
N GLN A 287 -12.81 -0.23 18.34
CA GLN A 287 -14.07 0.50 18.41
C GLN A 287 -15.19 -0.29 19.11
N GLN A 288 -14.91 -1.51 19.57
CA GLN A 288 -15.91 -2.45 20.09
C GLN A 288 -17.12 -2.60 19.15
N SER A 289 -16.88 -2.57 17.85
CA SER A 289 -17.93 -2.67 16.84
C SER A 289 -18.14 -4.13 16.42
N PRO A 290 -19.37 -4.54 16.04
CA PRO A 290 -19.62 -5.90 15.55
C PRO A 290 -18.76 -6.26 14.34
N LEU A 291 -18.30 -7.49 14.27
CA LEU A 291 -17.62 -8.06 13.11
C LEU A 291 -17.97 -9.55 13.00
N THR A 292 -18.78 -9.90 12.00
CA THR A 292 -19.15 -11.29 11.76
C THR A 292 -18.31 -11.90 10.64
N ALA A 293 -17.74 -13.08 10.90
CA ALA A 293 -17.04 -13.91 9.94
C ALA A 293 -17.93 -15.05 9.47
N VAL A 294 -17.88 -15.35 8.17
CA VAL A 294 -18.70 -16.37 7.53
C VAL A 294 -17.84 -17.23 6.60
N ALA A 295 -17.98 -18.54 6.74
CA ALA A 295 -17.51 -19.52 5.76
C ALA A 295 -18.73 -20.15 5.09
N LEU A 296 -18.69 -20.27 3.76
CA LEU A 296 -19.73 -20.89 2.94
C LEU A 296 -19.10 -22.03 2.14
N ASP A 297 -19.81 -23.14 2.02
CA ASP A 297 -19.35 -24.31 1.26
C ASP A 297 -20.50 -24.89 0.43
N ILE A 298 -20.24 -25.26 -0.83
CA ILE A 298 -21.27 -25.79 -1.73
C ILE A 298 -21.48 -27.28 -1.44
N ASP A 299 -22.71 -27.64 -1.07
CA ASP A 299 -23.00 -29.01 -0.68
C ASP A 299 -22.83 -29.97 -1.87
N ASN A 300 -22.15 -31.09 -1.65
CA ASN A 300 -21.95 -32.16 -2.63
C ASN A 300 -21.31 -31.72 -3.96
N PHE A 301 -20.50 -30.65 -3.98
CA PHE A 301 -19.90 -30.13 -5.21
C PHE A 301 -19.08 -31.18 -5.99
N SER A 302 -18.32 -32.02 -5.28
CA SER A 302 -17.58 -33.13 -5.89
C SER A 302 -18.47 -34.13 -6.63
N GLU A 303 -19.70 -34.35 -6.15
CA GLU A 303 -20.68 -35.21 -6.83
C GLU A 303 -21.26 -34.51 -8.07
N ILE A 304 -21.51 -33.21 -8.01
CA ILE A 304 -21.94 -32.43 -9.17
C ILE A 304 -20.90 -32.54 -10.29
N ASN A 305 -19.62 -32.35 -9.98
CA ASN A 305 -18.53 -32.53 -10.95
C ASN A 305 -18.49 -33.95 -11.53
N ARG A 306 -18.72 -34.97 -10.69
CA ARG A 306 -18.74 -36.37 -11.14
C ARG A 306 -19.90 -36.67 -12.10
N VAL A 307 -21.07 -36.09 -11.87
CA VAL A 307 -22.30 -36.38 -12.63
C VAL A 307 -22.40 -35.52 -13.90
N TYR A 308 -22.06 -34.23 -13.81
CA TYR A 308 -22.29 -33.25 -14.88
C TYR A 308 -20.99 -32.75 -15.55
N GLY A 309 -19.83 -33.16 -15.05
CA GLY A 309 -18.52 -32.75 -15.57
C GLY A 309 -17.98 -31.46 -14.93
N ASN A 310 -16.68 -31.24 -15.08
CA ASN A 310 -16.00 -30.09 -14.48
C ASN A 310 -16.47 -28.75 -15.07
N ASP A 311 -16.83 -28.71 -16.35
CA ASP A 311 -17.35 -27.49 -16.99
C ASP A 311 -18.65 -27.02 -16.31
N CYS A 312 -19.49 -27.96 -15.88
CA CYS A 312 -20.70 -27.66 -15.11
C CYS A 312 -20.36 -27.12 -13.72
N GLY A 313 -19.38 -27.71 -13.03
CA GLY A 313 -18.92 -27.22 -11.74
C GLY A 313 -18.33 -25.82 -11.83
N ASP A 314 -17.54 -25.55 -12.87
CA ASP A 314 -16.96 -24.24 -13.11
C ASP A 314 -18.03 -23.16 -13.36
N ALA A 315 -19.03 -23.49 -14.18
CA ALA A 315 -20.19 -22.62 -14.41
C ALA A 315 -21.03 -22.40 -13.13
N LEU A 316 -21.16 -23.43 -12.29
CA LEU A 316 -21.87 -23.35 -11.01
C LEU A 316 -21.13 -22.41 -10.06
N LEU A 317 -19.81 -22.55 -9.91
CA LEU A 317 -18.98 -21.66 -9.10
C LEU A 317 -19.07 -20.21 -9.56
N GLN A 318 -19.07 -19.98 -10.88
CA GLN A 318 -19.27 -18.65 -11.45
C GLN A 318 -20.64 -18.06 -11.12
N SER A 319 -21.71 -18.84 -11.29
CA SER A 319 -23.07 -18.41 -10.99
C SER A 319 -23.25 -18.11 -9.50
N PHE A 320 -22.73 -18.98 -8.63
CA PHE A 320 -22.77 -18.78 -7.18
C PHE A 320 -21.98 -17.55 -6.76
N ALA A 321 -20.78 -17.35 -7.30
CA ALA A 321 -19.97 -16.16 -7.03
C ALA A 321 -20.66 -14.86 -7.45
N GLN A 322 -21.31 -14.83 -8.61
CA GLN A 322 -22.10 -13.68 -9.06
C GLN A 322 -23.28 -13.39 -8.11
N LEU A 323 -23.95 -14.44 -7.64
CA LEU A 323 -25.03 -14.30 -6.66
C LEU A 323 -24.50 -13.73 -5.33
N LEU A 324 -23.38 -14.26 -4.83
CA LEU A 324 -22.75 -13.74 -3.62
C LEU A 324 -22.33 -12.27 -3.81
N GLU A 325 -21.73 -11.90 -4.93
CA GLU A 325 -21.33 -10.52 -5.22
C GLU A 325 -22.54 -9.55 -5.25
N GLN A 326 -23.69 -9.99 -5.77
CA GLN A 326 -24.92 -9.18 -5.79
C GLN A 326 -25.44 -8.85 -4.38
N PHE A 327 -25.39 -9.81 -3.46
CA PHE A 327 -25.91 -9.64 -2.09
C PHE A 327 -24.87 -9.09 -1.12
N LEU A 328 -23.62 -9.50 -1.31
CA LEU A 328 -22.53 -9.31 -0.36
C LEU A 328 -21.39 -8.42 -0.88
N GLY A 329 -21.43 -7.93 -2.12
CA GLY A 329 -20.32 -7.18 -2.73
C GLY A 329 -19.96 -5.85 -2.04
N ARG A 330 -20.81 -5.37 -1.11
CA ARG A 330 -20.47 -4.24 -0.21
C ARG A 330 -19.57 -4.65 0.97
N PHE A 331 -19.44 -5.94 1.22
CA PHE A 331 -18.62 -6.54 2.27
C PHE A 331 -17.35 -7.14 1.67
N LEU A 332 -16.48 -7.68 2.53
CA LEU A 332 -15.28 -8.36 2.05
C LEU A 332 -15.66 -9.80 1.71
N LEU A 333 -15.55 -10.18 0.45
CA LEU A 333 -15.92 -11.49 -0.09
C LEU A 333 -14.74 -12.10 -0.85
N ALA A 334 -14.51 -13.39 -0.69
CA ALA A 334 -13.45 -14.11 -1.39
C ALA A 334 -13.79 -15.58 -1.64
N ARG A 335 -13.19 -16.16 -2.68
CA ARG A 335 -13.10 -17.61 -2.84
C ARG A 335 -11.90 -18.13 -2.04
N ALA A 336 -12.16 -19.09 -1.15
CA ALA A 336 -11.17 -19.62 -0.23
C ALA A 336 -10.31 -20.68 -0.93
N ASP A 337 -10.91 -21.80 -1.29
CA ASP A 337 -10.32 -22.91 -2.03
C ASP A 337 -11.46 -23.80 -2.57
N GLY A 338 -11.30 -24.44 -3.72
CA GLY A 338 -12.32 -25.31 -4.30
C GLY A 338 -13.72 -24.69 -4.37
N ASP A 339 -14.63 -25.25 -3.60
CA ASP A 339 -16.05 -24.93 -3.38
C ASP A 339 -16.32 -24.00 -2.18
N ALA A 340 -15.28 -23.61 -1.43
CA ALA A 340 -15.42 -22.78 -0.24
C ALA A 340 -15.25 -21.27 -0.53
N PHE A 341 -16.05 -20.46 0.15
CA PHE A 341 -16.08 -19.00 0.07
C PHE A 341 -16.05 -18.36 1.46
N TYR A 342 -15.39 -17.22 1.59
CA TYR A 342 -15.32 -16.45 2.84
C TYR A 342 -15.96 -15.08 2.68
N ALA A 343 -16.68 -14.66 3.71
CA ALA A 343 -17.23 -13.32 3.82
C ALA A 343 -16.98 -12.73 5.22
N LEU A 344 -16.69 -11.43 5.27
CA LEU A 344 -16.48 -10.68 6.51
C LEU A 344 -17.34 -9.42 6.52
N PHE A 345 -18.09 -9.21 7.61
CA PHE A 345 -19.12 -8.19 7.74
C PHE A 345 -18.79 -7.18 8.85
N PRO A 346 -18.05 -6.09 8.55
CA PRO A 346 -17.79 -5.05 9.54
C PRO A 346 -19.06 -4.26 9.88
N GLY A 347 -19.28 -4.03 11.18
CA GLY A 347 -20.42 -3.27 11.69
C GLY A 347 -21.77 -3.98 11.62
N VAL A 348 -21.78 -5.26 11.26
CA VAL A 348 -22.99 -6.10 11.19
C VAL A 348 -22.83 -7.24 12.19
N GLY A 349 -23.86 -7.47 13.01
CA GLY A 349 -23.90 -8.58 13.96
C GLY A 349 -24.48 -9.86 13.37
N ARG A 350 -24.36 -10.95 14.11
CA ARG A 350 -24.74 -12.32 13.70
C ARG A 350 -26.15 -12.42 13.11
N ASP A 351 -27.19 -11.97 13.82
CA ASP A 351 -28.60 -12.11 13.36
C ASP A 351 -28.86 -11.49 11.99
N LYS A 352 -28.29 -10.30 11.75
CA LYS A 352 -28.43 -9.60 10.46
C LYS A 352 -27.65 -10.32 9.36
N THR A 353 -26.50 -10.89 9.70
CA THR A 353 -25.70 -11.71 8.77
C THR A 353 -26.46 -12.98 8.39
N ILE A 354 -27.03 -13.70 9.35
CA ILE A 354 -27.87 -14.89 9.10
C ILE A 354 -29.05 -14.52 8.21
N ALA A 355 -29.75 -13.42 8.48
CA ALA A 355 -30.87 -12.98 7.64
C ALA A 355 -30.45 -12.68 6.18
N LEU A 356 -29.27 -12.10 5.96
CA LEU A 356 -28.72 -11.89 4.61
C LEU A 356 -28.44 -13.21 3.90
N ILE A 357 -27.82 -14.17 4.61
CA ILE A 357 -27.55 -15.52 4.10
C ILE A 357 -28.83 -16.26 3.75
N SER A 358 -29.86 -16.19 4.61
CA SER A 358 -31.18 -16.77 4.32
C SER A 358 -31.81 -16.18 3.06
N GLY A 359 -31.61 -14.87 2.80
CA GLY A 359 -32.05 -14.22 1.56
C GLY A 359 -31.37 -14.79 0.31
N ILE A 360 -30.09 -15.15 0.39
CA ILE A 360 -29.35 -15.80 -0.69
C ILE A 360 -29.92 -17.20 -0.96
N LYS A 361 -30.16 -18.01 0.10
CA LYS A 361 -30.79 -19.33 -0.03
C LYS A 361 -32.17 -19.25 -0.70
N GLN A 362 -33.01 -18.30 -0.29
CA GLN A 362 -34.32 -18.07 -0.89
C GLN A 362 -34.22 -17.68 -2.37
N ARG A 363 -33.23 -16.86 -2.74
CA ARG A 363 -32.99 -16.45 -4.12
C ARG A 363 -32.63 -17.65 -5.00
N MET A 364 -31.78 -18.55 -4.53
CA MET A 364 -31.41 -19.78 -5.25
C MET A 364 -32.60 -20.72 -5.49
N GLN A 365 -33.56 -20.78 -4.56
CA GLN A 365 -34.78 -21.58 -4.74
C GLN A 365 -35.70 -21.02 -5.84
N GLN A 366 -35.67 -19.71 -6.09
CA GLN A 366 -36.51 -19.06 -7.09
C GLN A 366 -35.87 -19.10 -8.49
N GLU A 367 -34.54 -19.07 -8.56
CA GLU A 367 -33.78 -19.11 -9.80
C GLU A 367 -32.82 -20.30 -9.77
N PRO A 368 -33.28 -21.49 -10.23
CA PRO A 368 -32.42 -22.66 -10.29
C PRO A 368 -31.27 -22.43 -11.27
N PHE A 369 -30.09 -22.97 -10.95
CA PHE A 369 -28.95 -22.95 -11.85
C PHE A 369 -29.24 -23.83 -13.08
N ILE A 370 -29.04 -23.27 -14.28
CA ILE A 370 -29.29 -23.95 -15.54
C ILE A 370 -27.95 -24.19 -16.23
N PHE A 371 -27.68 -25.44 -16.61
CA PHE A 371 -26.53 -25.84 -17.40
C PHE A 371 -26.97 -26.83 -18.48
N ASP A 372 -26.61 -26.58 -19.75
CA ASP A 372 -27.04 -27.38 -20.92
C ASP A 372 -28.55 -27.70 -20.93
N ASP A 373 -29.39 -26.66 -20.77
CA ASP A 373 -30.86 -26.73 -20.73
C ASP A 373 -31.44 -27.61 -19.60
N LYS A 374 -30.62 -28.01 -18.61
CA LYS A 374 -31.07 -28.74 -17.43
C LYS A 374 -31.00 -27.86 -16.19
N ALA A 375 -32.07 -27.86 -15.40
CA ALA A 375 -32.06 -27.28 -14.07
C ALA A 375 -31.31 -28.22 -13.11
N ILE A 376 -30.24 -27.72 -12.51
CA ILE A 376 -29.44 -28.42 -11.51
C ILE A 376 -29.67 -27.72 -10.17
N ALA A 377 -30.27 -28.46 -9.24
CA ALA A 377 -30.45 -27.98 -7.88
C ALA A 377 -29.14 -28.18 -7.10
N PHE A 378 -28.72 -27.15 -6.37
CA PHE A 378 -27.63 -27.25 -5.41
C PHE A 378 -27.96 -26.40 -4.18
N THR A 379 -27.33 -26.74 -3.06
CA THR A 379 -27.47 -26.06 -1.77
C THR A 379 -26.08 -25.69 -1.26
N PHE A 380 -26.03 -24.90 -0.19
CA PHE A 380 -24.77 -24.57 0.46
C PHE A 380 -24.92 -24.52 1.97
N SER A 381 -23.86 -24.91 2.65
CA SER A 381 -23.73 -24.88 4.10
C SER A 381 -22.91 -23.68 4.55
N VAL A 382 -23.21 -23.19 5.76
CA VAL A 382 -22.64 -21.94 6.24
C VAL A 382 -22.28 -22.03 7.72
N GLY A 383 -21.06 -21.61 8.04
CA GLY A 383 -20.62 -21.36 9.41
C GLY A 383 -20.51 -19.86 9.71
N VAL A 384 -21.08 -19.40 10.82
CA VAL A 384 -21.16 -17.98 11.20
C VAL A 384 -20.62 -17.77 12.61
N THR A 385 -19.69 -16.83 12.79
CA THR A 385 -19.22 -16.43 14.13
C THR A 385 -19.04 -14.92 14.24
N ASP A 386 -19.54 -14.34 15.32
CA ASP A 386 -19.29 -12.95 15.71
C ASP A 386 -18.34 -12.83 16.92
N GLN A 387 -17.75 -13.96 17.35
CA GLN A 387 -16.73 -13.96 18.39
C GLN A 387 -15.43 -13.32 17.89
N LEU A 388 -15.06 -12.19 18.50
CA LEU A 388 -13.81 -11.48 18.23
C LEU A 388 -12.60 -12.20 18.87
N LEU A 389 -12.18 -13.32 18.28
CA LEU A 389 -11.04 -14.12 18.71
C LEU A 389 -9.70 -13.38 18.55
N GLN A 390 -8.59 -14.03 18.94
CA GLN A 390 -7.26 -13.45 18.89
C GLN A 390 -6.74 -13.43 17.42
N GLY A 391 -7.20 -12.43 16.66
CA GLY A 391 -6.86 -12.28 15.24
C GLY A 391 -7.94 -12.85 14.33
N VAL A 392 -7.96 -12.37 13.08
CA VAL A 392 -9.01 -12.73 12.11
C VAL A 392 -8.84 -14.16 11.59
N GLU A 393 -7.62 -14.69 11.61
CA GLU A 393 -7.31 -16.09 11.29
C GLU A 393 -8.02 -17.05 12.23
N ALA A 394 -7.99 -16.78 13.55
CA ALA A 394 -8.67 -17.60 14.54
C ALA A 394 -10.20 -17.50 14.37
N GLN A 395 -10.72 -16.29 14.15
CA GLN A 395 -12.15 -16.06 13.92
C GLN A 395 -12.65 -16.80 12.66
N MET A 396 -11.92 -16.72 11.54
CA MET A 396 -12.26 -17.47 10.34
C MET A 396 -12.14 -18.98 10.53
N SER A 397 -11.14 -19.46 11.27
CA SER A 397 -11.00 -20.88 11.57
C SER A 397 -12.24 -21.42 12.29
N ARG A 398 -12.81 -20.64 13.22
CA ARG A 398 -14.07 -20.99 13.88
C ARG A 398 -15.24 -21.04 12.90
N ALA A 399 -15.37 -20.04 12.01
CA ALA A 399 -16.39 -20.05 10.97
C ALA A 399 -16.29 -21.29 10.07
N VAL A 400 -15.07 -21.70 9.69
CA VAL A 400 -14.83 -22.91 8.90
C VAL A 400 -15.28 -24.16 9.63
N THR A 401 -14.90 -24.34 10.91
CA THR A 401 -15.34 -25.50 11.71
C THR A 401 -16.87 -25.59 11.82
N LEU A 402 -17.56 -24.46 11.98
CA LEU A 402 -19.03 -24.43 12.02
C LEU A 402 -19.64 -24.82 10.65
N SER A 403 -19.00 -24.44 9.55
CA SER A 403 -19.42 -24.82 8.19
C SER A 403 -19.19 -26.32 7.94
N GLU A 404 -18.08 -26.88 8.41
CA GLU A 404 -17.80 -28.32 8.34
C GLU A 404 -18.84 -29.11 9.14
N TYR A 405 -19.21 -28.65 10.34
CA TYR A 405 -20.29 -29.25 11.11
C TYR A 405 -21.64 -29.22 10.38
N ALA A 406 -21.95 -28.12 9.68
CA ALA A 406 -23.16 -28.02 8.86
C ALA A 406 -23.19 -29.05 7.71
N LEU A 407 -22.04 -29.28 7.06
CA LEU A 407 -21.89 -30.30 6.03
C LEU A 407 -22.09 -31.71 6.61
N ASP A 408 -21.44 -32.01 7.73
CA ASP A 408 -21.54 -33.31 8.41
C ASP A 408 -22.96 -33.63 8.92
N ALA A 409 -23.72 -32.59 9.26
CA ALA A 409 -25.11 -32.69 9.74
C ALA A 409 -26.15 -32.88 8.62
N GLY A 410 -25.73 -32.97 7.35
CA GLY A 410 -26.60 -33.25 6.20
C GLY A 410 -26.74 -32.10 5.20
N GLY A 411 -26.02 -31.00 5.38
CA GLY A 411 -25.98 -29.89 4.44
C GLY A 411 -27.18 -28.94 4.51
N ASP A 412 -27.21 -27.97 3.59
CA ASP A 412 -28.24 -26.93 3.45
C ASP A 412 -28.62 -26.19 4.75
N MET A 413 -27.66 -25.97 5.64
CA MET A 413 -27.92 -25.31 6.92
C MET A 413 -26.93 -24.20 7.24
N THR A 414 -27.34 -23.34 8.18
CA THR A 414 -26.49 -22.29 8.74
C THR A 414 -26.29 -22.62 10.21
N VAL A 415 -25.03 -22.75 10.61
CA VAL A 415 -24.59 -23.08 11.97
C VAL A 415 -23.82 -21.90 12.52
N ASP A 416 -24.10 -21.55 13.77
CA ASP A 416 -23.44 -20.46 14.46
C ASP A 416 -22.96 -20.87 15.84
N ASP A 417 -22.33 -19.94 16.57
CA ASP A 417 -21.77 -20.21 17.90
C ASP A 417 -22.80 -20.64 18.95
N GLU A 418 -24.11 -20.39 18.75
CA GLU A 418 -25.17 -20.82 19.68
C GLU A 418 -25.68 -22.23 19.40
N SER A 419 -25.44 -22.75 18.20
CA SER A 419 -25.92 -24.05 17.74
C SER A 419 -25.11 -25.23 18.32
N GLU A 420 -23.99 -24.99 19.00
CA GLU A 420 -23.14 -26.01 19.66
C GLU A 420 -23.42 -26.19 21.17
N ASN A 421 -24.34 -25.43 21.77
CA ASN A 421 -24.65 -25.49 23.21
C ASN A 421 -25.82 -26.42 23.58
#